data_AF-A0A3A0D9V4-F1
#
_entry.id   AF-A0A3A0D9V4-F1
#
_cell.length_a   1.000
_cell.length_b   1.000
_cell.length_c   1.000
_cell.angle_alpha   90.00
_cell.angle_beta   90.00
_cell.angle_gamma   90.00
#
_symmetry.space_group_name_H-M   'P 1'
#
loop_
_entity.id
_entity.type
_entity.pdbx_description
1 polymer ?
#
loop_
_entity_poly.entity_id
_entity_poly.type
_entity_poly.pdbx_seq_one_letter_code
_entity_poly.pdbx_strand_id
1 'polypeptide(L)'
;MKKSLLMMLVWATLLVNAGLDPAAAQEDLTKSGTTSAKFLGIPIGPRATAMGGAFVAVANDASANYWNPGVLGLLEKNELFLMHSEYFADLGVDYLSAVFPWEGFGTIGLSVTTLNTSEMLVTTVDDPEGQAGSTFDVGSYAVGLSYGRQLTEKFAIGGTAKYVSERIANSKASGIAVDVGTVFTTPFRNIRLGVSISNFGQKMQIRGDDLLVQKDIDPSIGGNNESVNALLSTDRFDLPLSLRIGLAHDLIKNANNRVTLAVDGLHPNDAAESVNAGAEYAGFNERFFVRGGYRNLFLSNNENSYTVGFGVQHRTSSLHFQFDYAYAEQRRNIAPVPCIFNLIMPMRSSAICRAFINSALRCGIKAAES
;
A
#
# COMPACT_ATOMS: atom_id res chain seq x y z
N MET A 1 -17.88 28.18 31.96
CA MET A 1 -16.83 27.87 30.97
C MET A 1 -15.44 27.63 31.57
N LYS A 2 -14.94 28.43 32.53
CA LYS A 2 -13.61 28.20 33.14
C LYS A 2 -13.46 26.89 33.95
N LYS A 3 -14.50 26.44 34.66
CA LYS A 3 -14.44 25.20 35.47
C LYS A 3 -14.47 23.90 34.65
N SER A 4 -15.17 23.86 33.51
CA SER A 4 -15.19 22.65 32.65
C SER A 4 -13.91 22.49 31.83
N LEU A 5 -13.26 23.60 31.47
CA LEU A 5 -11.95 23.60 30.81
C LEU A 5 -10.85 23.12 31.77
N LEU A 6 -10.91 23.54 33.04
CA LEU A 6 -9.98 23.08 34.08
C LEU A 6 -10.16 21.59 34.39
N MET A 7 -11.41 21.09 34.41
CA MET A 7 -11.67 19.65 34.58
C MET A 7 -11.16 18.84 33.38
N MET A 8 -11.35 19.28 32.14
CA MET A 8 -10.77 18.58 30.97
C MET A 8 -9.24 18.55 31.00
N LEU A 9 -8.59 19.63 31.42
CA LEU A 9 -7.13 19.68 31.56
C LEU A 9 -6.64 18.75 32.67
N VAL A 10 -7.34 18.67 33.80
CA VAL A 10 -7.01 17.77 34.91
C VAL A 10 -7.19 16.30 34.51
N TRP A 11 -8.25 15.96 33.78
CA TRP A 11 -8.47 14.61 33.23
C TRP A 11 -7.45 14.24 32.14
N ALA A 12 -7.05 15.20 31.29
CA ALA A 12 -5.99 15.00 30.31
C ALA A 12 -4.62 14.78 30.98
N THR A 13 -4.31 15.47 32.07
CA THR A 13 -3.07 15.25 32.83
C THR A 13 -3.06 13.98 33.68
N LEU A 14 -4.24 13.47 34.09
CA LEU A 14 -4.36 12.19 34.81
C LEU A 14 -4.22 10.99 33.87
N LEU A 15 -4.65 11.10 32.60
CA LEU A 15 -4.45 10.06 31.59
C LEU A 15 -2.99 9.94 31.11
N VAL A 16 -2.20 11.03 31.20
CA VAL A 16 -0.77 11.01 30.84
C VAL A 16 0.10 10.30 31.89
N ASN A 17 -0.34 10.20 33.14
CA ASN A 17 0.46 9.60 34.23
C ASN A 17 0.08 8.14 34.58
N ALA A 18 -0.97 7.57 33.99
CA ALA A 18 -1.46 6.23 34.35
C ALA A 18 -0.81 5.07 33.55
N GLY A 19 0.27 5.32 32.82
CA GLY A 19 0.89 4.34 31.91
C GLY A 19 2.40 4.13 32.05
N LEU A 20 3.03 4.59 33.12
CA LEU A 20 4.47 4.40 33.34
C LEU A 20 4.72 3.35 34.43
N ASP A 21 4.47 2.09 34.09
CA ASP A 21 5.15 0.97 34.76
C ASP A 21 6.48 0.73 34.04
N PRO A 22 7.65 0.94 34.69
CA PRO A 22 8.92 0.52 34.16
C PRO A 22 9.13 -0.95 34.54
N ALA A 23 8.42 -1.86 33.87
CA ALA A 23 8.57 -3.29 34.09
C ALA A 23 8.45 -4.06 32.77
N ALA A 24 9.50 -4.84 32.49
CA ALA A 24 9.72 -5.68 31.31
C ALA A 24 10.06 -4.93 30.01
N ALA A 25 11.34 -4.60 29.84
CA ALA A 25 11.94 -4.64 28.51
C ALA A 25 11.93 -6.09 28.03
N GLN A 26 10.78 -6.53 27.52
CA GLN A 26 10.69 -7.70 26.68
C GLN A 26 11.35 -7.29 25.37
N GLU A 27 12.46 -7.95 25.01
CA GLU A 27 12.97 -7.84 23.64
C GLU A 27 11.85 -8.31 22.72
N ASP A 28 11.09 -7.36 22.15
CA ASP A 28 10.21 -7.64 21.03
C ASP A 28 11.12 -8.09 19.89
N LEU A 29 11.32 -9.40 19.78
CA LEU A 29 11.87 -10.07 18.62
C LEU A 29 10.96 -9.74 17.44
N THR A 30 11.21 -8.58 16.85
CA THR A 30 10.46 -8.07 15.73
C THR A 30 10.75 -9.03 14.58
N LYS A 31 9.70 -9.59 13.98
CA LYS A 31 9.79 -10.52 12.83
C LYS A 31 10.16 -9.78 11.53
N SER A 32 11.06 -8.81 11.64
CA SER A 32 11.52 -7.98 10.54
C SER A 32 12.17 -8.85 9.48
N GLY A 33 11.70 -8.70 8.25
CA GLY A 33 12.24 -9.43 7.10
C GLY A 33 11.78 -10.88 6.95
N THR A 34 10.84 -11.38 7.76
CA THR A 34 10.42 -12.80 7.68
C THR A 34 9.19 -13.08 6.79
N THR A 35 8.83 -12.14 5.91
CA THR A 35 7.68 -12.27 5.00
C THR A 35 8.14 -12.15 3.54
N SER A 36 7.42 -12.85 2.65
CA SER A 36 7.52 -12.70 1.19
C SER A 36 6.74 -11.46 0.73
N ALA A 37 6.83 -11.07 -0.55
CA ALA A 37 6.00 -10.02 -1.15
C ALA A 37 6.08 -8.67 -0.44
N LYS A 38 7.29 -8.27 -0.01
CA LYS A 38 7.54 -7.02 0.72
C LYS A 38 7.07 -5.77 -0.04
N PHE A 39 7.00 -5.84 -1.38
CA PHE A 39 6.49 -4.75 -2.20
C PHE A 39 5.04 -4.36 -1.88
N LEU A 40 4.23 -5.27 -1.33
CA LEU A 40 2.86 -4.97 -0.88
C LEU A 40 2.81 -3.97 0.28
N GLY A 41 3.90 -3.82 1.03
CA GLY A 41 4.05 -2.86 2.11
C GLY A 41 4.45 -1.46 1.66
N ILE A 42 4.83 -1.28 0.39
CA ILE A 42 5.23 0.03 -0.14
C ILE A 42 3.98 0.92 -0.25
N PRO A 43 3.98 2.11 0.37
CA PRO A 43 2.81 2.99 0.37
C PRO A 43 2.50 3.51 -1.03
N ILE A 44 1.21 3.53 -1.36
CA ILE A 44 0.71 3.99 -2.66
C ILE A 44 0.09 5.38 -2.52
N GLY A 45 0.47 6.27 -3.43
CA GLY A 45 -0.18 7.56 -3.66
C GLY A 45 0.50 8.73 -2.94
N PRO A 46 0.74 9.86 -3.63
CA PRO A 46 1.50 10.97 -3.06
C PRO A 46 0.75 11.59 -1.89
N ARG A 47 -0.57 11.76 -2.04
CA ARG A 47 -1.45 12.28 -1.01
C ARG A 47 -1.37 11.48 0.30
N ALA A 48 -1.38 10.15 0.23
CA ALA A 48 -1.30 9.31 1.43
C ALA A 48 0.10 9.35 2.06
N THR A 49 1.16 9.31 1.24
CA THR A 49 2.54 9.43 1.69
C THR A 49 2.80 10.78 2.38
N ALA A 50 2.29 11.88 1.81
CA ALA A 50 2.39 13.23 2.40
C ALA A 50 1.59 13.41 3.70
N MET A 51 0.64 12.51 3.97
CA MET A 51 -0.10 12.44 5.24
C MET A 51 0.56 11.48 6.24
N GLY A 52 1.82 11.09 5.99
CA GLY A 52 2.58 10.17 6.85
C GLY A 52 2.07 8.73 6.79
N GLY A 53 1.23 8.39 5.82
CA GLY A 53 0.52 7.10 5.77
C GLY A 53 -0.73 7.04 6.64
N ALA A 54 -1.14 8.13 7.29
CA ALA A 54 -2.41 8.23 8.01
C ALA A 54 -3.56 8.49 7.02
N PHE A 55 -4.06 7.43 6.40
CA PHE A 55 -4.95 7.52 5.25
C PHE A 55 -6.14 6.54 5.26
N VAL A 56 -6.20 5.60 6.19
CA VAL A 56 -7.23 4.54 6.23
C VAL A 56 -8.65 5.07 6.41
N ALA A 57 -8.80 6.19 7.14
CA ALA A 57 -10.08 6.89 7.32
C ALA A 57 -10.22 8.16 6.46
N VAL A 58 -9.20 8.50 5.67
CA VAL A 58 -9.15 9.71 4.82
C VAL A 58 -9.40 9.38 3.36
N ALA A 59 -8.99 8.18 2.92
CA ALA A 59 -9.17 7.73 1.55
C ALA A 59 -10.58 8.01 1.04
N ASN A 60 -10.66 8.54 -0.17
CA ASN A 60 -11.92 8.91 -0.82
C ASN A 60 -11.74 9.00 -2.36
N ASP A 61 -10.79 8.25 -2.88
CA ASP A 61 -10.47 8.15 -4.31
C ASP A 61 -10.10 6.69 -4.66
N ALA A 62 -9.82 6.40 -5.93
CA ALA A 62 -9.47 5.04 -6.37
C ALA A 62 -8.23 4.42 -5.67
N SER A 63 -7.39 5.17 -4.94
CA SER A 63 -6.34 4.58 -4.09
C SER A 63 -6.91 3.82 -2.88
N ALA A 64 -8.22 3.96 -2.59
CA ALA A 64 -8.94 3.19 -1.57
C ALA A 64 -8.79 1.67 -1.76
N ASN A 65 -8.62 1.19 -3.00
CA ASN A 65 -8.32 -0.22 -3.30
C ASN A 65 -7.08 -0.75 -2.53
N TYR A 66 -6.08 0.12 -2.27
CA TYR A 66 -4.88 -0.22 -1.50
C TYR A 66 -5.05 0.08 0.00
N TRP A 67 -5.61 1.25 0.34
CA TRP A 67 -5.61 1.74 1.72
C TRP A 67 -6.75 1.19 2.59
N ASN A 68 -7.95 1.11 2.05
CA ASN A 68 -9.14 0.64 2.76
C ASN A 68 -10.29 0.34 1.77
N PRO A 69 -10.51 -0.92 1.36
CA PRO A 69 -11.59 -1.25 0.42
C PRO A 69 -13.00 -0.96 0.97
N GLY A 70 -13.15 -0.72 2.28
CA GLY A 70 -14.41 -0.28 2.88
C GLY A 70 -14.90 1.08 2.38
N VAL A 71 -13.96 1.96 2.02
CA VAL A 71 -14.25 3.29 1.47
C VAL A 71 -14.89 3.20 0.08
N LEU A 72 -14.64 2.13 -0.69
CA LEU A 72 -15.20 1.98 -2.04
C LEU A 72 -16.71 2.13 -2.05
N GLY A 73 -17.40 1.66 -1.00
CA GLY A 73 -18.84 1.79 -0.86
C GLY A 73 -19.35 3.23 -0.78
N LEU A 74 -18.49 4.21 -0.49
CA LEU A 74 -18.81 5.63 -0.40
C LEU A 74 -18.44 6.43 -1.65
N LEU A 75 -17.77 5.80 -2.63
CA LEU A 75 -17.39 6.47 -3.87
C LEU A 75 -18.60 6.59 -4.81
N GLU A 76 -18.77 7.76 -5.42
CA GLU A 76 -19.94 8.06 -6.28
C GLU A 76 -19.58 8.19 -7.77
N LYS A 77 -18.29 8.25 -8.09
CA LYS A 77 -17.80 8.52 -9.45
C LYS A 77 -16.83 7.44 -9.88
N ASN A 78 -16.90 7.10 -11.16
CA ASN A 78 -15.89 6.25 -11.79
C ASN A 78 -14.56 6.98 -11.75
N GLU A 79 -13.51 6.37 -11.23
CA GLU A 79 -12.19 7.01 -11.15
C GLU A 79 -11.11 6.05 -11.62
N LEU A 80 -10.20 6.55 -12.45
CA LEU A 80 -8.93 5.91 -12.74
C LEU A 80 -7.86 6.64 -11.94
N PHE A 81 -6.97 5.92 -11.28
CA PHE A 81 -5.80 6.39 -10.55
C PHE A 81 -4.58 5.67 -11.08
N LEU A 82 -3.56 6.44 -11.43
CA LEU A 82 -2.26 5.95 -11.88
C LEU A 82 -1.20 6.48 -10.94
N MET A 83 -0.13 5.72 -10.75
CA MET A 83 1.00 6.09 -9.92
C MET A 83 2.26 5.48 -10.48
N HIS A 84 3.34 6.24 -10.46
CA HIS A 84 4.69 5.78 -10.70
C HIS A 84 5.61 6.32 -9.62
N SER A 85 6.62 5.55 -9.22
CA SER A 85 7.48 5.85 -8.08
C SER A 85 8.82 5.11 -8.17
N GLU A 86 9.91 5.80 -8.49
CA GLU A 86 11.30 5.29 -8.53
C GLU A 86 12.02 5.32 -7.16
N TYR A 87 12.27 4.16 -6.57
CA TYR A 87 13.05 3.97 -5.33
C TYR A 87 14.56 3.78 -5.63
N PHE A 88 15.38 3.65 -4.57
CA PHE A 88 16.81 3.33 -4.68
C PHE A 88 17.07 2.05 -5.51
N ALA A 89 18.25 1.97 -6.12
CA ALA A 89 18.69 0.82 -6.94
C ALA A 89 17.76 0.55 -8.14
N ASP A 90 17.27 1.62 -8.78
CA ASP A 90 16.44 1.57 -9.99
C ASP A 90 15.19 0.70 -9.82
N LEU A 91 14.61 0.70 -8.62
CA LEU A 91 13.38 0.01 -8.28
C LEU A 91 12.16 0.86 -8.67
N GLY A 92 11.47 0.48 -9.74
CA GLY A 92 10.23 1.14 -10.18
C GLY A 92 9.01 0.52 -9.52
N VAL A 93 8.16 1.34 -8.89
CA VAL A 93 6.83 0.94 -8.40
C VAL A 93 5.75 1.64 -9.19
N ASP A 94 4.94 0.86 -9.90
CA ASP A 94 3.74 1.35 -10.57
C ASP A 94 2.48 0.85 -9.88
N TYR A 95 1.47 1.72 -9.81
CA TYR A 95 0.16 1.35 -9.31
C TYR A 95 -0.93 1.92 -10.20
N LEU A 96 -1.79 1.04 -10.70
CA LEU A 96 -2.98 1.38 -11.46
C LEU A 96 -4.20 0.94 -10.66
N SER A 97 -5.19 1.80 -10.53
CA SER A 97 -6.45 1.48 -9.88
C SER A 97 -7.61 2.11 -10.61
N ALA A 98 -8.67 1.34 -10.83
CA ALA A 98 -9.91 1.83 -11.39
C ALA A 98 -11.07 1.45 -10.47
N VAL A 99 -12.01 2.36 -10.29
CA VAL A 99 -13.23 2.12 -9.50
C VAL A 99 -14.45 2.50 -10.33
N PHE A 100 -15.50 1.70 -10.20
CA PHE A 100 -16.74 1.82 -10.94
C PHE A 100 -17.92 1.70 -9.97
N PRO A 101 -18.38 2.83 -9.41
CA PRO A 101 -19.58 2.87 -8.59
C PRO A 101 -20.82 2.59 -9.42
N TRP A 102 -21.68 1.71 -8.91
CA TRP A 102 -22.95 1.34 -9.52
C TRP A 102 -24.07 1.57 -8.52
N GLU A 103 -24.99 2.48 -8.86
CA GLU A 103 -26.10 2.86 -8.01
C GLU A 103 -26.90 1.65 -7.52
N GLY A 104 -27.12 1.57 -6.19
CA GLY A 104 -27.85 0.48 -5.53
C GLY A 104 -27.08 -0.83 -5.35
N PHE A 105 -26.05 -1.10 -6.16
CA PHE A 105 -25.26 -2.33 -6.10
C PHE A 105 -23.97 -2.17 -5.27
N GLY A 106 -23.35 -1.00 -5.29
CA GLY A 106 -22.05 -0.74 -4.66
C GLY A 106 -20.97 -0.44 -5.70
N THR A 107 -19.71 -0.51 -5.32
CA THR A 107 -18.57 -0.13 -6.13
C THR A 107 -17.67 -1.32 -6.40
N ILE A 108 -17.33 -1.55 -7.66
CA ILE A 108 -16.33 -2.53 -8.08
C ILE A 108 -15.01 -1.80 -8.31
N GLY A 109 -13.92 -2.37 -7.81
CA GLY A 109 -12.57 -1.85 -7.99
C GLY A 109 -11.66 -2.87 -8.66
N LEU A 110 -10.72 -2.39 -9.46
CA LEU A 110 -9.60 -3.15 -9.98
C LEU A 110 -8.31 -2.44 -9.59
N SER A 111 -7.29 -3.20 -9.20
CA SER A 111 -5.97 -2.66 -8.89
C SER A 111 -4.86 -3.56 -9.43
N VAL A 112 -3.77 -2.93 -9.87
CA VAL A 112 -2.54 -3.59 -10.29
C VAL A 112 -1.38 -2.84 -9.64
N THR A 113 -0.55 -3.56 -8.91
CA THR A 113 0.72 -3.05 -8.35
C THR A 113 1.85 -3.81 -9.00
N THR A 114 2.88 -3.12 -9.47
CA THR A 114 4.10 -3.75 -9.97
C THR A 114 5.31 -3.17 -9.27
N LEU A 115 6.30 -4.02 -9.02
CA LEU A 115 7.66 -3.64 -8.64
C LEU A 115 8.59 -4.27 -9.67
N ASN A 116 9.43 -3.47 -10.31
CA ASN A 116 10.41 -3.93 -11.28
C ASN A 116 11.79 -3.36 -10.95
N THR A 117 12.84 -4.08 -11.36
CA THR A 117 14.20 -3.56 -11.46
C THR A 117 14.60 -3.46 -12.92
N SER A 118 15.60 -2.63 -13.20
CA SER A 118 16.37 -2.77 -14.43
C SER A 118 17.12 -4.11 -14.46
N GLU A 119 17.53 -4.54 -15.65
CA GLU A 119 18.41 -5.70 -15.79
C GLU A 119 19.75 -5.45 -15.10
N MET A 120 20.21 -6.45 -14.34
CA MET A 120 21.49 -6.43 -13.65
C MET A 120 22.43 -7.48 -14.24
N LEU A 121 23.71 -7.16 -14.32
CA LEU A 121 24.74 -8.12 -14.73
C LEU A 121 24.93 -9.19 -13.66
N VAL A 122 25.02 -10.45 -14.08
CA VAL A 122 25.41 -11.55 -13.21
C VAL A 122 26.91 -11.44 -12.95
N THR A 123 27.30 -11.37 -11.67
CA THR A 123 28.70 -11.38 -11.25
C THR A 123 29.01 -12.67 -10.51
N THR A 124 30.19 -13.23 -10.75
CA THR A 124 30.68 -14.44 -10.06
C THR A 124 32.06 -14.17 -9.49
N VAL A 125 32.58 -15.09 -8.66
CA VAL A 125 33.94 -14.98 -8.14
C VAL A 125 34.97 -14.94 -9.29
N ASP A 126 34.69 -15.65 -10.38
CA ASP A 126 35.54 -15.73 -11.56
C ASP A 126 35.26 -14.61 -12.59
N ASP A 127 34.13 -13.92 -12.49
CA ASP A 127 33.74 -12.79 -13.32
C ASP A 127 33.08 -11.68 -12.48
N PRO A 128 33.87 -10.92 -11.69
CA PRO A 128 33.34 -9.92 -10.78
C PRO A 128 32.77 -8.68 -11.49
N GLU A 129 33.16 -8.46 -12.74
CA GLU A 129 32.72 -7.31 -13.55
C GLU A 129 31.57 -7.69 -14.51
N GLY A 130 31.14 -8.96 -14.54
CA GLY A 130 30.03 -9.43 -15.39
C GLY A 130 30.33 -9.37 -16.89
N GLN A 131 31.58 -9.60 -17.28
CA GLN A 131 32.04 -9.55 -18.68
C GLN A 131 31.39 -10.62 -19.56
N ALA A 132 30.89 -11.71 -18.97
CA ALA A 132 30.11 -12.73 -19.67
C ALA A 132 28.80 -12.18 -20.27
N GLY A 133 28.31 -11.04 -19.76
CA GLY A 133 27.15 -10.33 -20.30
C GLY A 133 25.79 -10.99 -20.04
N SER A 134 25.73 -12.01 -19.18
CA SER A 134 24.46 -12.57 -18.70
C SER A 134 23.78 -11.58 -17.76
N THR A 135 22.47 -11.40 -17.93
CA THR A 135 21.65 -10.51 -17.10
C THR A 135 20.58 -11.27 -16.33
N PHE A 136 20.14 -10.69 -15.23
CA PHE A 136 18.97 -11.13 -14.49
C PHE A 136 18.16 -9.92 -14.03
N ASP A 137 16.87 -10.12 -13.82
CA ASP A 137 15.96 -9.10 -13.33
C ASP A 137 15.06 -9.63 -12.21
N VAL A 138 14.46 -8.69 -11.48
CA VAL A 138 13.51 -8.97 -10.42
C VAL A 138 12.21 -8.26 -10.75
N GLY A 139 11.11 -9.01 -10.72
CA GLY A 139 9.80 -8.51 -11.09
C GLY A 139 8.73 -9.08 -10.19
N SER A 140 7.91 -8.21 -9.62
CA SER A 140 6.80 -8.58 -8.76
C SER A 140 5.54 -7.86 -9.17
N TYR A 141 4.39 -8.52 -9.04
CA TYR A 141 3.11 -7.90 -9.31
C TYR A 141 2.01 -8.44 -8.42
N ALA A 142 1.02 -7.60 -8.16
CA ALA A 142 -0.23 -7.98 -7.51
C ALA A 142 -1.42 -7.43 -8.29
N VAL A 143 -2.42 -8.27 -8.52
CA VAL A 143 -3.68 -7.89 -9.16
C VAL A 143 -4.81 -8.10 -8.18
N GLY A 144 -5.59 -7.05 -7.93
CA GLY A 144 -6.70 -7.04 -6.98
C GLY A 144 -8.04 -6.76 -7.64
N LEU A 145 -9.05 -7.55 -7.29
CA LEU A 145 -10.46 -7.28 -7.56
C LEU A 145 -11.16 -6.93 -6.25
N SER A 146 -11.71 -5.73 -6.19
CA SER A 146 -12.34 -5.18 -4.99
C SER A 146 -13.84 -5.00 -5.17
N TYR A 147 -14.57 -5.10 -4.06
CA TYR A 147 -15.97 -4.71 -3.98
C TYR A 147 -16.23 -4.03 -2.65
N GLY A 148 -16.96 -2.91 -2.67
CA GLY A 148 -17.41 -2.24 -1.46
C GLY A 148 -18.82 -1.71 -1.58
N ARG A 149 -19.53 -1.65 -0.46
CA ARG A 149 -20.92 -1.21 -0.40
C ARG A 149 -21.20 -0.43 0.87
N GLN A 150 -21.91 0.67 0.72
CA GLN A 150 -22.53 1.38 1.83
C GLN A 150 -23.74 0.60 2.33
N LEU A 151 -23.72 0.16 3.59
CA LEU A 151 -24.82 -0.59 4.19
C LEU A 151 -25.81 0.33 4.92
N THR A 152 -25.31 1.44 5.47
CA THR A 152 -26.12 2.48 6.11
C THR A 152 -25.57 3.85 5.74
N GLU A 153 -26.30 4.92 6.04
CA GLU A 153 -25.82 6.30 5.80
C GLU A 153 -24.46 6.61 6.45
N LYS A 154 -24.05 5.83 7.45
CA LYS A 154 -22.84 6.06 8.24
C LYS A 154 -21.85 4.91 8.19
N PHE A 155 -22.17 3.78 7.56
CA PHE A 155 -21.33 2.59 7.56
C PHE A 155 -21.17 2.00 6.16
N ALA A 156 -19.92 1.75 5.77
CA ALA A 156 -19.57 1.02 4.56
C ALA A 156 -18.52 -0.06 4.86
N ILE A 157 -18.58 -1.12 4.06
CA ILE A 157 -17.68 -2.27 4.13
C ILE A 157 -17.24 -2.65 2.72
N GLY A 158 -16.08 -3.27 2.61
CA GLY A 158 -15.58 -3.79 1.36
C GLY A 158 -14.45 -4.77 1.58
N GLY A 159 -14.08 -5.45 0.51
CA GLY A 159 -12.96 -6.36 0.49
C GLY A 159 -12.36 -6.50 -0.89
N THR A 160 -11.17 -7.07 -0.93
CA THR A 160 -10.39 -7.26 -2.15
C THR A 160 -9.82 -8.66 -2.16
N ALA A 161 -9.96 -9.37 -3.28
CA ALA A 161 -9.23 -10.59 -3.54
C ALA A 161 -8.02 -10.25 -4.41
N LYS A 162 -6.83 -10.71 -4.02
CA LYS A 162 -5.56 -10.42 -4.71
C LYS A 162 -4.84 -11.69 -5.11
N TYR A 163 -4.31 -11.69 -6.33
CA TYR A 163 -3.27 -12.61 -6.75
C TYR A 163 -1.92 -11.89 -6.69
N VAL A 164 -0.94 -12.50 -6.05
CA VAL A 164 0.40 -11.95 -5.82
C VAL A 164 1.42 -12.88 -6.45
N SER A 165 2.39 -12.32 -7.15
CA SER A 165 3.48 -13.06 -7.77
C SER A 165 4.79 -12.28 -7.64
N GLU A 166 5.86 -13.00 -7.33
CA GLU A 166 7.22 -12.49 -7.34
C GLU A 166 8.10 -13.41 -8.18
N ARG A 167 9.02 -12.83 -8.94
CA ARG A 167 10.02 -13.52 -9.73
C ARG A 167 11.39 -12.92 -9.45
N ILE A 168 12.36 -13.79 -9.22
CA ILE A 168 13.78 -13.46 -9.10
C ILE A 168 14.49 -14.38 -10.08
N ALA A 169 15.15 -13.82 -11.11
CA ALA A 169 15.74 -14.59 -12.19
C ALA A 169 14.73 -15.61 -12.79
N ASN A 170 15.01 -16.91 -12.69
CA ASN A 170 14.19 -18.00 -13.24
C ASN A 170 13.29 -18.67 -12.18
N SER A 171 13.22 -18.10 -10.99
CA SER A 171 12.45 -18.63 -9.87
C SER A 171 11.26 -17.75 -9.52
N LYS A 172 10.13 -18.38 -9.20
CA LYS A 172 8.85 -17.73 -8.98
C LYS A 172 8.21 -18.17 -7.68
N ALA A 173 7.53 -17.24 -7.02
CA ALA A 173 6.62 -17.50 -5.92
C ALA A 173 5.26 -16.85 -6.24
N SER A 174 4.15 -17.51 -5.89
CA SER A 174 2.81 -16.92 -6.04
C SER A 174 1.90 -17.28 -4.88
N GLY A 175 0.95 -16.39 -4.59
CA GLY A 175 -0.03 -16.57 -3.52
C GLY A 175 -1.33 -15.81 -3.78
N ILE A 176 -2.35 -16.16 -3.01
CA ILE A 176 -3.63 -15.44 -2.97
C ILE A 176 -3.77 -14.77 -1.62
N ALA A 177 -4.28 -13.54 -1.61
CA ALA A 177 -4.55 -12.76 -0.42
C ALA A 177 -5.93 -12.11 -0.47
N VAL A 178 -6.44 -11.75 0.70
CA VAL A 178 -7.69 -11.02 0.87
C VAL A 178 -7.43 -9.80 1.74
N ASP A 179 -8.06 -8.69 1.37
CA ASP A 179 -8.15 -7.49 2.18
C ASP A 179 -9.60 -7.28 2.62
N VAL A 180 -9.78 -6.74 3.82
CA VAL A 180 -11.09 -6.34 4.34
C VAL A 180 -10.98 -4.95 4.89
N GLY A 181 -12.01 -4.13 4.66
CA GLY A 181 -12.03 -2.75 5.07
C GLY A 181 -13.41 -2.30 5.51
N THR A 182 -13.46 -1.43 6.50
CA THR A 182 -14.69 -0.76 6.95
C THR A 182 -14.42 0.71 7.18
N VAL A 183 -15.49 1.50 7.05
CA VAL A 183 -15.49 2.91 7.45
C VAL A 183 -16.81 3.25 8.13
N PHE A 184 -16.73 3.92 9.27
CA PHE A 184 -17.85 4.37 10.06
C PHE A 184 -17.75 5.87 10.33
N THR A 185 -18.78 6.63 9.94
CA THR A 185 -18.87 8.05 10.25
C THR A 185 -19.74 8.25 11.47
N THR A 186 -19.14 8.69 12.57
CA THR A 186 -19.86 8.95 13.81
C THR A 186 -20.88 10.09 13.64
N PRO A 187 -22.06 10.02 14.29
CA PRO A 187 -23.01 11.13 14.32
C PRO A 187 -22.45 12.37 15.03
N PHE A 188 -21.50 12.17 15.95
CA PHE A 188 -20.85 13.25 16.68
C PHE A 188 -19.73 13.87 15.85
N ARG A 189 -19.96 15.09 15.35
CA ARG A 189 -18.98 15.89 14.59
C ARG A 189 -18.45 15.22 13.30
N ASN A 190 -19.13 14.20 12.77
CA ASN A 190 -18.73 13.48 11.56
C ASN A 190 -17.27 12.98 11.61
N ILE A 191 -16.81 12.52 12.78
CA ILE A 191 -15.50 11.84 12.88
C ILE A 191 -15.60 10.51 12.13
N ARG A 192 -14.65 10.26 11.23
CA ARG A 192 -14.54 9.02 10.47
C ARG A 192 -13.61 8.06 11.20
N LEU A 193 -14.05 6.83 11.38
CA LEU A 193 -13.26 5.71 11.87
C LEU A 193 -13.12 4.71 10.71
N GLY A 194 -11.88 4.36 10.39
CA GLY A 194 -11.55 3.38 9.36
C GLY A 194 -10.82 2.20 9.97
N VAL A 195 -11.12 0.98 9.52
CA VAL A 195 -10.36 -0.21 9.86
C VAL A 195 -10.06 -0.96 8.58
N SER A 196 -8.80 -1.38 8.38
CA SER A 196 -8.41 -2.20 7.24
C SER A 196 -7.45 -3.30 7.67
N ILE A 197 -7.69 -4.50 7.17
CA ILE A 197 -6.79 -5.65 7.24
C ILE A 197 -6.34 -5.92 5.82
N SER A 198 -5.04 -5.89 5.57
CA SER A 198 -4.46 -6.07 4.24
C SER A 198 -3.53 -7.27 4.21
N ASN A 199 -3.51 -7.98 3.08
CA ASN A 199 -2.62 -9.10 2.74
C ASN A 199 -2.84 -10.37 3.59
N PHE A 200 -4.07 -10.63 4.04
CA PHE A 200 -4.39 -11.89 4.71
C PHE A 200 -4.48 -13.02 3.69
N GLY A 201 -3.51 -13.95 3.68
CA GLY A 201 -3.40 -14.91 2.59
C GLY A 201 -2.49 -16.09 2.84
N GLN A 202 -2.27 -16.86 1.78
CA GLN A 202 -1.42 -18.04 1.80
C GLN A 202 0.06 -17.66 1.92
N LYS A 203 0.84 -18.53 2.58
CA LYS A 203 2.29 -18.44 2.55
C LYS A 203 2.82 -18.67 1.14
N MET A 204 3.80 -17.89 0.70
CA MET A 204 4.46 -18.05 -0.58
C MET A 204 5.73 -18.87 -0.43
N GLN A 205 6.08 -19.62 -1.48
CA GLN A 205 7.30 -20.41 -1.57
C GLN A 205 7.92 -20.18 -2.94
N ILE A 206 9.21 -19.85 -2.97
CA ILE A 206 9.94 -19.67 -4.23
C ILE A 206 10.34 -21.03 -4.81
N ARG A 207 10.08 -21.24 -6.10
CA ARG A 207 10.42 -22.46 -6.84
C ARG A 207 10.87 -22.10 -8.25
N GLY A 208 11.80 -22.85 -8.81
CA GLY A 208 12.27 -22.64 -10.18
C GLY A 208 13.61 -23.31 -10.43
N ASP A 209 14.14 -23.05 -11.61
CA ASP A 209 15.32 -23.73 -12.13
C ASP A 209 16.60 -23.31 -11.40
N ASP A 210 16.62 -22.12 -10.78
CA ASP A 210 17.77 -21.67 -9.99
C ASP A 210 18.00 -22.51 -8.72
N LEU A 211 17.02 -23.36 -8.35
CA LEU A 211 17.12 -24.29 -7.23
C LEU A 211 17.61 -25.68 -7.64
N LEU A 212 17.81 -25.93 -8.95
CA LEU A 212 18.34 -27.19 -9.45
C LEU A 212 19.85 -27.20 -9.29
N VAL A 213 20.35 -28.19 -8.56
CA VAL A 213 21.78 -28.41 -8.33
C VAL A 213 22.15 -29.84 -8.70
N GLN A 214 23.36 -30.04 -9.20
CA GLN A 214 23.92 -31.39 -9.31
C GLN A 214 24.52 -31.79 -7.97
N LYS A 215 24.11 -32.94 -7.44
CA LYS A 215 24.55 -33.42 -6.14
C LYS A 215 24.89 -34.90 -6.19
N ASP A 216 26.08 -35.22 -5.72
CA ASP A 216 26.42 -36.57 -5.30
C ASP A 216 25.75 -36.87 -3.95
N ILE A 217 24.89 -37.90 -3.94
CA ILE A 217 24.13 -38.32 -2.76
C ILE A 217 25.03 -39.05 -1.75
N ASP A 218 26.05 -39.77 -2.22
CA ASP A 218 26.97 -40.50 -1.36
C ASP A 218 28.42 -40.44 -1.90
N PRO A 219 29.15 -39.36 -1.58
CA PRO A 219 30.53 -39.16 -2.04
C PRO A 219 31.52 -40.21 -1.52
N SER A 220 31.09 -41.08 -0.60
CA SER A 220 31.94 -42.10 0.00
C SER A 220 31.91 -43.45 -0.73
N ILE A 221 30.93 -43.65 -1.63
CA ILE A 221 30.75 -44.89 -2.39
C ILE A 221 31.11 -44.67 -3.85
N GLY A 222 32.23 -45.26 -4.29
CA GLY A 222 32.59 -45.25 -5.71
C GLY A 222 31.62 -46.06 -6.58
N GLY A 223 31.31 -45.55 -7.77
CA GLY A 223 30.44 -46.21 -8.76
C GLY A 223 28.97 -45.79 -8.72
N ASN A 224 28.60 -44.86 -7.83
CA ASN A 224 27.31 -44.17 -7.91
C ASN A 224 27.36 -43.03 -8.96
N ASN A 225 26.22 -42.38 -9.21
CA ASN A 225 26.19 -41.21 -10.08
C ASN A 225 26.53 -39.94 -9.26
N GLU A 226 27.67 -39.33 -9.56
CA GLU A 226 28.18 -38.14 -8.87
C GLU A 226 27.40 -36.85 -9.24
N SER A 227 26.56 -36.90 -10.28
CA SER A 227 25.82 -35.75 -10.83
C SER A 227 24.31 -35.99 -10.92
N VAL A 228 23.67 -36.36 -9.79
CA VAL A 228 22.21 -36.46 -9.74
C VAL A 228 21.58 -35.07 -9.65
N ASN A 229 20.57 -34.79 -10.47
CA ASN A 229 19.79 -33.56 -10.35
C ASN A 229 19.00 -33.58 -9.03
N ALA A 230 19.28 -32.61 -8.17
CA ALA A 230 18.59 -32.38 -6.91
C ALA A 230 17.96 -30.99 -6.90
N LEU A 231 16.84 -30.84 -6.18
CA LEU A 231 16.15 -29.57 -6.01
C LEU A 231 16.37 -29.07 -4.57
N LEU A 232 16.91 -27.87 -4.42
CA LEU A 232 17.00 -27.20 -3.12
C LEU A 232 15.60 -26.84 -2.62
N SER A 233 15.23 -27.39 -1.46
CA SER A 233 13.94 -27.10 -0.83
C SER A 233 13.99 -25.74 -0.14
N THR A 234 13.02 -24.88 -0.45
CA THR A 234 12.87 -23.54 0.14
C THR A 234 11.73 -23.51 1.15
N ASP A 235 11.80 -22.61 2.13
CA ASP A 235 10.74 -22.44 3.12
C ASP A 235 9.54 -21.64 2.59
N ARG A 236 8.44 -21.70 3.34
CA ARG A 236 7.22 -20.93 3.06
C ARG A 236 7.13 -19.74 4.00
N PHE A 237 6.99 -18.55 3.43
CA PHE A 237 6.93 -17.30 4.17
C PHE A 237 5.54 -16.68 4.11
N ASP A 238 5.12 -16.06 5.21
CA ASP A 238 3.86 -15.33 5.27
C ASP A 238 3.90 -14.07 4.39
N LEU A 239 2.73 -13.58 3.98
CA LEU A 239 2.60 -12.24 3.37
C LEU A 239 2.72 -11.15 4.45
N PRO A 240 3.00 -9.88 4.08
CA PRO A 240 3.09 -8.77 5.02
C PRO A 240 1.69 -8.33 5.43
N LEU A 241 1.06 -9.12 6.31
CA LEU A 241 -0.24 -8.84 6.90
C LEU A 241 -0.15 -7.54 7.69
N SER A 242 -1.08 -6.63 7.44
CA SER A 242 -1.13 -5.33 8.11
C SER A 242 -2.54 -5.03 8.57
N LEU A 243 -2.71 -4.82 9.88
CA LEU A 243 -3.92 -4.23 10.46
C LEU A 243 -3.70 -2.72 10.62
N ARG A 244 -4.65 -1.93 10.13
CA ARG A 244 -4.67 -0.47 10.23
C ARG A 244 -5.98 -0.01 10.87
N ILE A 245 -5.88 0.87 11.86
CA ILE A 245 -7.04 1.48 12.52
C ILE A 245 -6.84 2.99 12.51
N GLY A 246 -7.72 3.70 11.81
CA GLY A 246 -7.61 5.12 11.54
C GLY A 246 -8.76 5.95 12.07
N LEU A 247 -8.45 7.18 12.47
CA LEU A 247 -9.41 8.22 12.79
C LEU A 247 -9.13 9.44 11.90
N ALA A 248 -10.17 10.04 11.34
CA ALA A 248 -10.06 11.28 10.59
C ALA A 248 -11.19 12.26 10.93
N HIS A 249 -10.87 13.55 10.98
CA HIS A 249 -11.86 14.59 11.26
C HIS A 249 -11.56 15.87 10.47
N ASP A 250 -12.60 16.44 9.86
CA ASP A 250 -12.52 17.73 9.18
C ASP A 250 -12.77 18.84 10.22
N LEU A 251 -11.69 19.40 10.79
CA LEU A 251 -11.75 20.47 11.79
C LEU A 251 -12.39 21.75 11.27
N ILE A 252 -12.08 22.07 10.01
CA ILE A 252 -12.65 23.21 9.29
C ILE A 252 -13.26 22.64 8.02
N LYS A 253 -14.52 22.98 7.74
CA LYS A 253 -15.19 22.58 6.51
C LYS A 253 -16.17 23.66 6.07
N ASN A 254 -15.70 24.52 5.19
CA ASN A 254 -16.48 25.60 4.57
C ASN A 254 -16.44 25.43 3.05
N ALA A 255 -17.20 26.26 2.31
CA ALA A 255 -17.24 26.18 0.85
C ALA A 255 -15.87 26.37 0.17
N ASN A 256 -14.96 27.14 0.78
CA ASN A 256 -13.65 27.43 0.18
C ASN A 256 -12.51 26.62 0.78
N ASN A 257 -12.57 26.28 2.07
CA ASN A 257 -11.44 25.73 2.82
C ASN A 257 -11.86 24.51 3.64
N ARG A 258 -11.02 23.48 3.64
CA ARG A 258 -11.10 22.32 4.52
C ARG A 258 -9.76 22.07 5.20
N VAL A 259 -9.81 21.73 6.48
CA VAL A 259 -8.66 21.19 7.21
C VAL A 259 -9.06 19.83 7.76
N THR A 260 -8.33 18.79 7.36
CA THR A 260 -8.53 17.41 7.81
C THR A 260 -7.33 16.98 8.64
N LEU A 261 -7.58 16.40 9.82
CA LEU A 261 -6.58 15.70 10.61
C LEU A 261 -6.85 14.20 10.56
N ALA A 262 -5.77 13.41 10.59
CA ALA A 262 -5.84 11.96 10.59
C ALA A 262 -4.77 11.34 11.47
N VAL A 263 -5.10 10.22 12.11
CA VAL A 263 -4.18 9.39 12.90
C VAL A 263 -4.52 7.93 12.64
N ASP A 264 -3.52 7.12 12.30
CA ASP A 264 -3.66 5.69 12.06
C ASP A 264 -2.70 4.89 12.94
N GLY A 265 -3.21 3.91 13.68
CA GLY A 265 -2.41 2.85 14.30
C GLY A 265 -2.16 1.73 13.30
N LEU A 266 -0.92 1.24 13.26
CA LEU A 266 -0.45 0.20 12.34
C LEU A 266 0.11 -0.97 13.15
N HIS A 267 -0.45 -2.17 12.92
CA HIS A 267 0.00 -3.43 13.47
C HIS A 267 0.33 -4.41 12.32
N PRO A 268 1.59 -4.47 11.88
CA PRO A 268 2.06 -5.43 10.89
C PRO A 268 2.54 -6.73 11.55
N ASN A 269 2.53 -7.85 10.82
CA ASN A 269 3.02 -9.14 11.33
C ASN A 269 4.56 -9.29 11.29
N ASP A 270 5.24 -8.38 10.60
CA ASP A 270 6.65 -8.47 10.20
C ASP A 270 7.44 -7.19 10.50
N ALA A 271 6.89 -6.29 11.32
CA ALA A 271 7.55 -5.08 11.77
C ALA A 271 6.96 -4.68 13.13
N ALA A 272 7.58 -3.70 13.77
CA ALA A 272 7.08 -3.18 15.03
C ALA A 272 5.83 -2.31 14.81
N GLU A 273 4.94 -2.31 15.79
CA GLU A 273 3.74 -1.48 15.79
C GLU A 273 4.09 -0.01 15.80
N SER A 274 3.29 0.81 15.13
CA SER A 274 3.55 2.24 15.09
C SER A 274 2.29 3.06 14.86
N VAL A 275 2.40 4.37 15.05
CA VAL A 275 1.31 5.31 14.79
C VAL A 275 1.74 6.32 13.74
N ASN A 276 0.86 6.60 12.79
CA ASN A 276 1.03 7.63 11.77
C ASN A 276 0.08 8.80 12.07
N ALA A 277 0.52 10.02 11.81
CA ALA A 277 -0.31 11.22 11.93
C ALA A 277 -0.16 12.10 10.70
N GLY A 278 -1.25 12.75 10.27
CA GLY A 278 -1.26 13.59 9.07
C GLY A 278 -2.29 14.71 9.13
N ALA A 279 -2.02 15.77 8.40
CA ALA A 279 -2.89 16.92 8.23
C ALA A 279 -2.97 17.36 6.75
N GLU A 280 -4.18 17.58 6.25
CA GLU A 280 -4.45 18.10 4.91
C GLU A 280 -5.18 19.44 5.01
N TYR A 281 -4.64 20.46 4.37
CA TYR A 281 -5.36 21.70 4.05
C TYR A 281 -5.76 21.67 2.58
N ALA A 282 -7.05 21.80 2.30
CA ALA A 282 -7.60 22.02 0.96
C ALA A 282 -8.16 23.44 0.87
N GLY A 283 -7.63 24.25 -0.04
CA GLY A 283 -8.02 25.65 -0.22
C GLY A 283 -8.66 25.92 -1.58
N PHE A 284 -9.29 27.10 -1.67
CA PHE A 284 -9.86 27.66 -2.90
C PHE A 284 -10.84 26.72 -3.61
N ASN A 285 -11.80 26.17 -2.84
CA ASN A 285 -12.81 25.23 -3.33
C ASN A 285 -12.16 23.95 -3.91
N GLU A 286 -11.24 23.38 -3.12
CA GLU A 286 -10.51 22.14 -3.43
C GLU A 286 -9.65 22.22 -4.70
N ARG A 287 -9.03 23.37 -4.98
CA ARG A 287 -8.09 23.52 -6.10
C ARG A 287 -6.65 23.29 -5.69
N PHE A 288 -6.31 23.63 -4.46
CA PHE A 288 -4.96 23.54 -3.92
C PHE A 288 -4.96 22.75 -2.63
N PHE A 289 -3.97 21.88 -2.49
CA PHE A 289 -3.79 21.03 -1.33
C PHE A 289 -2.38 21.18 -0.79
N VAL A 290 -2.26 21.29 0.53
CA VAL A 290 -0.99 21.22 1.25
C VAL A 290 -1.14 20.17 2.33
N ARG A 291 -0.16 19.29 2.44
CA ARG A 291 -0.20 18.11 3.29
C ARG A 291 1.10 17.98 4.06
N GLY A 292 0.99 17.56 5.31
CA GLY A 292 2.12 17.24 6.15
C GLY A 292 1.80 16.05 7.04
N GLY A 293 2.81 15.24 7.31
CA GLY A 293 2.65 14.02 8.07
C GLY A 293 3.90 13.61 8.81
N TYR A 294 3.67 12.69 9.74
CA TYR A 294 4.70 12.04 10.52
C TYR A 294 4.41 10.54 10.54
N ARG A 295 5.42 9.75 10.16
CA ARG A 295 5.31 8.30 10.06
C ARG A 295 6.02 7.61 11.23
N ASN A 296 5.49 6.45 11.61
CA ASN A 296 6.11 5.51 12.53
C ASN A 296 6.37 6.05 13.96
N LEU A 297 5.47 6.89 14.49
CA LEU A 297 5.53 7.33 15.90
C LEU A 297 5.65 6.10 16.82
N PHE A 298 6.40 6.27 17.90
CA PHE A 298 6.65 5.29 18.98
C PHE A 298 7.62 4.14 18.67
N LEU A 299 8.21 4.06 17.47
CA LEU A 299 9.31 3.12 17.23
C LEU A 299 10.60 3.60 17.93
N SER A 300 11.21 2.74 18.76
CA SER A 300 12.41 3.09 19.55
C SER A 300 13.67 3.34 18.71
N ASN A 301 13.70 2.81 17.49
CA ASN A 301 14.77 3.00 16.50
C ASN A 301 14.40 4.05 15.42
N ASN A 302 13.42 4.92 15.68
CA ASN A 302 12.91 5.80 14.63
C ASN A 302 13.86 6.96 14.31
N GLU A 303 14.39 6.92 13.11
CA GLU A 303 14.87 8.10 12.40
C GLU A 303 13.62 8.87 11.94
N ASN A 304 13.25 9.93 12.66
CA ASN A 304 12.05 10.76 12.43
C ASN A 304 11.75 10.98 10.93
N SER A 305 10.68 10.37 10.41
CA SER A 305 10.31 10.44 8.99
C SER A 305 9.20 11.47 8.79
N TYR A 306 9.58 12.75 8.66
CA TYR A 306 8.65 13.80 8.27
C TYR A 306 8.26 13.65 6.80
N THR A 307 7.00 13.91 6.50
CA THR A 307 6.51 13.93 5.12
C THR A 307 5.75 15.21 4.83
N VAL A 308 5.88 15.69 3.61
CA VAL A 308 5.20 16.90 3.12
C VAL A 308 4.75 16.66 1.69
N GLY A 309 3.72 17.36 1.26
CA GLY A 309 3.28 17.26 -0.12
C GLY A 309 2.32 18.37 -0.50
N PHE A 310 2.12 18.51 -1.79
CA PHE A 310 1.16 19.44 -2.34
C PHE A 310 0.33 18.77 -3.43
N GLY A 311 -0.80 19.37 -3.76
CA GLY A 311 -1.67 18.90 -4.82
C GLY A 311 -2.36 20.05 -5.51
N VAL A 312 -2.60 19.88 -6.81
CA VAL A 312 -3.38 20.82 -7.61
C VAL A 312 -4.45 20.04 -8.34
N GLN A 313 -5.69 20.53 -8.23
CA GLN A 313 -6.83 19.98 -8.96
C GLN A 313 -7.32 20.99 -10.00
N HIS A 314 -7.40 20.53 -11.24
CA HIS A 314 -7.99 21.27 -12.35
C HIS A 314 -9.29 20.59 -12.79
N ARG A 315 -10.36 21.36 -12.97
CA ARG A 315 -11.67 20.87 -13.38
C ARG A 315 -12.01 21.44 -14.75
N THR A 316 -12.12 20.58 -15.76
CA THR A 316 -12.65 20.89 -17.10
C THR A 316 -14.10 20.40 -17.18
N SER A 317 -14.88 20.85 -18.17
CA SER A 317 -16.32 20.53 -18.32
C SER A 317 -16.70 19.04 -18.27
N SER A 318 -15.76 18.11 -18.47
CA SER A 318 -16.04 16.66 -18.42
C SER A 318 -14.98 15.83 -17.71
N LEU A 319 -13.84 16.41 -17.34
CA LEU A 319 -12.71 15.71 -16.73
C LEU A 319 -12.22 16.51 -15.53
N HIS A 320 -11.99 15.83 -14.42
CA HIS A 320 -11.17 16.34 -13.34
C HIS A 320 -9.77 15.77 -13.54
N PHE A 321 -8.76 16.59 -13.29
CA PHE A 321 -7.37 16.20 -13.24
C PHE A 321 -6.87 16.60 -11.86
N GLN A 322 -6.21 15.69 -11.17
CA GLN A 322 -5.53 15.97 -9.91
C GLN A 322 -4.10 15.50 -10.06
N PHE A 323 -3.18 16.39 -9.75
CA PHE A 323 -1.75 16.12 -9.68
C PHE A 323 -1.32 16.33 -8.24
N ASP A 324 -0.88 15.27 -7.59
CA ASP A 324 -0.26 15.33 -6.27
C ASP A 324 1.25 15.06 -6.37
N TYR A 325 2.00 15.65 -5.45
CA TYR A 325 3.43 15.41 -5.26
C TYR A 325 3.70 15.28 -3.76
N ALA A 326 4.62 14.38 -3.39
CA ALA A 326 4.99 14.16 -2.01
C ALA A 326 6.49 13.96 -1.86
N TYR A 327 7.01 14.42 -0.74
CA TYR A 327 8.35 14.21 -0.28
C TYR A 327 8.29 13.59 1.12
N ALA A 328 9.04 12.52 1.33
CA ALA A 328 9.18 11.87 2.63
C ALA A 328 10.66 11.69 2.92
N GLU A 329 11.10 12.17 4.09
CA GLU A 329 12.47 12.02 4.54
C GLU A 329 12.68 10.59 5.07
N GLN A 330 13.73 9.92 4.58
CA GLN A 330 14.15 8.61 5.04
C GLN A 330 15.68 8.66 5.28
N ARG A 331 16.11 8.77 6.55
CA ARG A 331 17.51 9.09 6.91
C ARG A 331 18.50 7.91 6.93
N ARG A 332 18.06 6.67 6.68
CA ARG A 332 18.99 5.61 6.26
C ARG A 332 19.33 5.87 4.81
N ASN A 333 20.56 6.36 4.56
CA ASN A 333 21.35 6.53 3.31
C ASN A 333 20.89 5.80 2.02
N ILE A 334 19.60 5.76 1.70
CA ILE A 334 18.97 4.95 0.67
C ILE A 334 17.82 5.79 0.10
N ALA A 335 18.22 6.77 -0.71
CA ALA A 335 17.47 7.58 -1.67
C ALA A 335 16.39 8.59 -1.19
N PRO A 336 16.20 9.68 -1.96
CA PRO A 336 14.96 10.46 -1.92
C PRO A 336 13.77 9.60 -2.35
N VAL A 337 12.65 9.71 -1.61
CA VAL A 337 11.38 9.05 -1.91
C VAL A 337 10.78 9.62 -3.20
N PRO A 338 10.05 8.83 -3.99
CA PRO A 338 10.00 9.07 -5.41
C PRO A 338 9.02 10.16 -5.79
N CYS A 339 9.16 10.68 -7.01
CA CYS A 339 8.17 11.53 -7.64
C CYS A 339 6.88 10.74 -7.87
N ILE A 340 6.04 10.65 -6.83
CA ILE A 340 4.76 10.01 -6.97
C ILE A 340 3.87 11.01 -7.70
N PHE A 341 3.48 10.69 -8.93
CA PHE A 341 2.43 11.40 -9.66
C PHE A 341 1.14 10.60 -9.55
N ASN A 342 0.02 11.28 -9.49
CA ASN A 342 -1.26 10.64 -9.76
C ASN A 342 -2.06 11.41 -10.80
N LEU A 343 -2.99 10.70 -11.41
CA LEU A 343 -3.99 11.24 -12.30
C LEU A 343 -5.31 10.59 -11.96
N ILE A 344 -6.24 11.38 -11.42
CA ILE A 344 -7.60 10.93 -11.12
C ILE A 344 -8.54 11.44 -12.22
N MET A 345 -9.13 10.54 -13.01
CA MET A 345 -10.10 10.91 -14.04
C MET A 345 -11.52 10.41 -13.72
N PRO A 346 -12.52 11.30 -13.59
CA PRO A 346 -13.92 10.92 -13.51
C PRO A 346 -14.40 10.42 -14.89
N MET A 347 -14.72 9.13 -15.04
CA MET A 347 -15.25 8.62 -16.31
C MET A 347 -16.76 8.88 -16.40
N ARG A 348 -17.16 10.04 -16.94
CA ARG A 348 -18.57 10.31 -17.28
C ARG A 348 -18.87 9.84 -18.71
N SER A 349 -19.45 8.66 -18.87
CA SER A 349 -20.36 8.22 -19.95
C SER A 349 -20.33 6.70 -20.10
N SER A 350 -21.51 6.10 -20.27
CA SER A 350 -21.72 4.68 -20.60
C SER A 350 -21.01 4.23 -21.90
N ALA A 351 -20.64 5.18 -22.77
CA ALA A 351 -19.95 4.89 -24.03
C ALA A 351 -18.46 4.55 -23.83
N ILE A 352 -17.75 5.26 -22.94
CA ILE A 352 -16.32 5.01 -22.67
C ILE A 352 -16.18 3.76 -21.79
N CYS A 353 -17.12 3.52 -20.88
CA CYS A 353 -17.17 2.28 -20.09
C CYS A 353 -17.39 1.05 -21.00
N ARG A 354 -18.28 1.12 -22.02
CA ARG A 354 -18.40 0.07 -23.05
C ARG A 354 -17.14 -0.10 -23.87
N ALA A 355 -16.46 0.99 -24.24
CA ALA A 355 -15.20 0.91 -24.98
C ALA A 355 -14.08 0.26 -24.15
N PHE A 356 -13.97 0.59 -22.86
CA PHE A 356 -12.96 0.03 -21.97
C PHE A 356 -13.25 -1.44 -21.61
N ILE A 357 -14.51 -1.81 -21.35
CA ILE A 357 -14.92 -3.21 -21.13
C ILE A 357 -14.67 -4.04 -22.39
N ASN A 358 -15.02 -3.54 -23.58
CA ASN A 358 -14.76 -4.25 -24.84
C ASN A 358 -13.27 -4.35 -25.18
N SER A 359 -12.45 -3.37 -24.76
CA SER A 359 -10.99 -3.41 -24.96
C SER A 359 -10.30 -4.32 -23.94
N ALA A 360 -10.72 -4.30 -22.67
CA ALA A 360 -10.21 -5.17 -21.62
C ALA A 360 -10.56 -6.66 -21.87
N LEU A 361 -11.77 -6.95 -22.37
CA LEU A 361 -12.16 -8.30 -22.82
C LEU A 361 -11.32 -8.77 -24.02
N ARG A 362 -10.93 -7.86 -24.93
CA ARG A 362 -10.06 -8.19 -26.07
C ARG A 362 -8.59 -8.40 -25.68
N CYS A 363 -8.10 -7.68 -24.67
CA CYS A 363 -6.75 -7.89 -24.12
C CYS A 363 -6.67 -9.19 -23.29
N GLY A 364 -7.71 -9.50 -22.50
CA GLY A 364 -7.77 -10.73 -21.70
C GLY A 364 -7.78 -12.02 -22.53
N ILE A 365 -8.36 -12.00 -23.74
CA ILE A 365 -8.37 -13.16 -24.65
C ILE A 365 -7.00 -13.35 -25.32
N LYS A 366 -6.25 -12.28 -25.62
CA LYS A 366 -4.90 -12.38 -26.21
C LYS A 366 -3.83 -12.85 -25.24
N ALA A 367 -4.00 -12.63 -23.93
CA ALA A 367 -3.06 -13.09 -22.91
C ALA A 367 -3.26 -14.57 -22.50
N ALA A 368 -4.31 -15.23 -22.98
CA ALA A 368 -4.59 -16.65 -22.74
C ALA A 368 -4.15 -17.57 -23.90
N GLU A 369 -3.69 -17.00 -25.03
CA GLU A 369 -3.25 -17.72 -26.22
C GLU A 369 -1.76 -17.47 -26.59
N SER A 370 -0.97 -16.87 -25.69
CA SER A 370 0.50 -16.72 -25.85
C SER A 370 1.27 -17.48 -24.80
#